data_AF-A0A970M8A4-F1
#
_entry.id   AF-A0A970M8A4-F1
#
_cell.length_a   1.000
_cell.length_b   1.000
_cell.length_c   1.000
_cell.angle_alpha   90.00
_cell.angle_beta   90.00
_cell.angle_gamma   90.00
#
_symmetry.space_group_name_H-M   'P 1'
#
loop_
_entity.id
_entity.type
_entity.pdbx_description
1 polymer ?
#
loop_
_entity_poly.entity_id
_entity_poly.type
_entity_poly.pdbx_seq_one_letter_code
_entity_poly.pdbx_strand_id
1 'polypeptide(L)'
;MGTNRMFWPQAQMDEWVLDEKAVIADNVLSLHDDPLKYALHQALHFVADVADGTDPHQLVGKVKEVQTVLEMGAEHYMDSVILGDAAYQVVQGFTGVPIFEPATAPSVSNISQAVKKQTGDAEQDERELLANFLLEKL
;
A
#
# COMPACT_ATOMS: atom_id res chain seq x y z
N MET A 1 -8.40 -6.74 -15.24
CA MET A 1 -9.69 -6.69 -14.53
C MET A 1 -9.68 -5.40 -13.74
N GLY A 2 -10.52 -4.43 -14.08
CA GLY A 2 -10.48 -3.10 -13.46
C GLY A 2 -10.68 -3.21 -11.95
N THR A 3 -9.60 -2.98 -11.20
CA THR A 3 -9.64 -2.93 -9.74
C THR A 3 -10.60 -1.81 -9.36
N ASN A 4 -11.82 -2.17 -8.95
CA ASN A 4 -12.83 -1.19 -8.56
C ASN A 4 -12.39 -0.55 -7.24
N ARG A 5 -11.51 0.45 -7.34
CA ARG A 5 -10.98 1.20 -6.20
C ARG A 5 -11.97 2.32 -5.92
N MET A 6 -12.73 2.16 -4.84
CA MET A 6 -13.67 3.18 -4.39
C MET A 6 -13.00 4.07 -3.37
N PHE A 7 -13.28 5.37 -3.42
CA PHE A 7 -12.88 6.33 -2.40
C PHE A 7 -14.08 6.67 -1.54
N TRP A 8 -13.90 6.59 -0.23
CA TRP A 8 -14.89 6.99 0.77
C TRP A 8 -14.33 8.11 1.64
N PRO A 9 -15.05 9.25 1.73
CA PRO A 9 -14.73 10.28 2.71
C PRO A 9 -14.80 9.72 4.13
N GLN A 10 -13.95 10.21 5.04
CA GLN A 10 -13.96 9.76 6.44
C GLN A 10 -15.34 9.95 7.10
N ALA A 11 -16.02 11.07 6.82
CA ALA A 11 -17.36 11.33 7.34
C ALA A 11 -18.38 10.26 6.92
N GLN A 12 -18.27 9.73 5.69
CA GLN A 12 -19.17 8.69 5.19
C GLN A 12 -18.95 7.36 5.92
N MET A 13 -17.70 7.03 6.25
CA MET A 13 -17.36 5.84 7.02
C MET A 13 -17.87 5.93 8.45
N ASP A 14 -17.72 7.10 9.07
CA ASP A 14 -18.23 7.36 10.42
C ASP A 14 -19.74 7.13 10.47
N GLU A 15 -20.49 7.64 9.48
CA GLU A 15 -21.92 7.36 9.36
C GLU A 15 -22.24 5.88 9.16
N TRP A 16 -21.47 5.14 8.36
CA TRP A 16 -21.72 3.70 8.14
C TRP A 16 -21.43 2.85 9.36
N VAL A 17 -20.42 3.23 10.15
CA VAL A 17 -20.11 2.56 11.43
C VAL A 17 -21.18 2.92 12.46
N LEU A 18 -21.63 4.17 12.50
CA LEU A 18 -22.69 4.65 13.39
C LEU A 18 -24.03 3.97 13.11
N ASP A 19 -24.38 3.76 11.85
CA ASP A 19 -25.61 3.09 11.40
C ASP A 19 -25.49 1.55 11.41
N GLU A 20 -24.39 1.00 11.95
CA GLU A 20 -24.09 -0.44 12.02
C GLU A 20 -24.07 -1.16 10.65
N LYS A 21 -23.99 -0.39 9.56
CA LYS A 21 -23.94 -0.90 8.17
C LYS A 21 -22.58 -1.46 7.81
N ALA A 22 -21.52 -0.97 8.44
CA ALA A 22 -20.15 -1.41 8.19
C ALA A 22 -19.33 -1.51 9.48
N VAL A 23 -18.39 -2.44 9.49
CA VAL A 23 -17.44 -2.66 10.58
C VAL A 23 -16.03 -2.44 10.06
N ILE A 24 -15.28 -1.55 10.70
CA ILE A 24 -13.87 -1.31 10.39
C ILE A 24 -13.02 -2.06 11.41
N ALA A 25 -12.23 -3.01 10.94
CA ALA A 25 -11.29 -3.77 11.75
C ALA A 25 -9.94 -3.88 11.04
N ASP A 26 -8.85 -3.47 11.69
CA ASP A 26 -7.47 -3.61 11.16
C ASP A 26 -7.26 -3.03 9.74
N ASN A 27 -7.79 -1.82 9.48
CA ASN A 27 -7.81 -1.21 8.14
C ASN A 27 -8.58 -2.04 7.09
N VAL A 28 -9.52 -2.88 7.51
CA VAL A 28 -10.41 -3.63 6.63
C VAL A 28 -11.86 -3.23 6.92
N LEU A 29 -12.55 -2.73 5.90
CA LEU A 29 -13.97 -2.46 5.94
C LEU A 29 -14.74 -3.72 5.58
N SER A 30 -15.62 -4.16 6.47
CA SER A 30 -16.56 -5.25 6.24
C SER A 30 -17.96 -4.66 6.19
N LEU A 31 -18.64 -4.73 5.05
CA LEU A 31 -20.04 -4.30 4.96
C LEU A 31 -20.94 -5.43 5.49
N HIS A 32 -22.05 -5.08 6.12
CA HIS A 32 -23.03 -6.10 6.54
C HIS A 32 -23.82 -6.67 5.35
N ASP A 33 -24.00 -5.85 4.31
CA ASP A 33 -24.78 -6.18 3.11
C ASP A 33 -24.00 -7.07 2.12
N ASP A 34 -22.67 -7.10 2.24
CA ASP A 34 -21.80 -7.76 1.27
C ASP A 34 -20.68 -8.56 1.97
N PRO A 35 -20.45 -9.83 1.61
CA PRO A 35 -19.43 -10.65 2.24
C PRO A 35 -18.00 -10.26 1.81
N LEU A 36 -17.82 -9.33 0.87
CA LEU A 36 -16.49 -8.83 0.54
C LEU A 36 -16.00 -7.85 1.59
N LYS A 37 -14.73 -8.04 1.89
CA LYS A 37 -13.93 -7.13 2.70
C LYS A 37 -13.18 -6.18 1.77
N TYR A 38 -12.97 -4.95 2.23
CA TYR A 38 -12.22 -3.93 1.49
C TYR A 38 -11.02 -3.50 2.33
N ALA A 39 -9.81 -3.65 1.78
CA ALA A 39 -8.62 -3.09 2.41
C ALA A 39 -8.63 -1.57 2.22
N LEU A 40 -8.66 -0.86 3.34
CA LEU A 40 -8.67 0.59 3.42
C LEU A 40 -7.24 1.12 3.41
N HIS A 41 -6.99 2.08 2.52
CA HIS A 41 -5.73 2.81 2.46
C HIS A 41 -6.01 4.30 2.59
N GLN A 42 -5.27 4.97 3.46
CA GLN A 42 -5.42 6.41 3.69
C GLN A 42 -5.13 7.20 2.42
N ALA A 43 -6.10 8.00 1.98
CA ALA A 43 -6.00 8.79 0.77
C ALA A 43 -6.62 10.18 0.92
N LEU A 44 -6.13 11.08 0.10
CA LEU A 44 -6.52 12.48 0.03
C LEU A 44 -7.11 12.72 -1.35
N HIS A 45 -8.35 13.23 -1.36
CA HIS A 45 -8.99 13.69 -2.58
C HIS A 45 -8.78 15.20 -2.70
N PHE A 46 -8.04 15.62 -3.72
CA PHE A 46 -7.78 17.03 -3.99
C PHE A 46 -9.03 17.66 -4.59
N VAL A 47 -9.69 18.57 -3.87
CA VAL A 47 -10.97 19.18 -4.27
C VAL A 47 -10.76 20.47 -5.04
N ALA A 48 -9.84 21.32 -4.58
CA ALA A 48 -9.58 22.62 -5.18
C ALA A 48 -8.14 23.07 -4.88
N ASP A 49 -7.57 23.88 -5.77
CA ASP A 49 -6.37 24.66 -5.46
C ASP A 49 -6.78 25.93 -4.68
N VAL A 50 -6.09 26.21 -3.59
CA VAL A 50 -6.32 27.37 -2.71
C VAL A 50 -5.12 28.32 -2.69
N ALA A 51 -4.07 28.06 -3.48
CA ALA A 51 -2.90 28.93 -3.55
C ALA A 51 -3.11 30.09 -4.52
N ASP A 52 -3.11 29.82 -5.83
CA ASP A 52 -3.14 30.86 -6.88
C ASP A 52 -3.94 30.42 -8.11
N GLY A 53 -4.59 29.24 -8.06
CA GLY A 53 -5.38 28.70 -9.17
C GLY A 53 -4.56 28.23 -10.36
N THR A 54 -3.23 28.14 -10.21
CA THR A 54 -2.32 27.73 -11.29
C THR A 54 -2.28 26.20 -11.47
N ASP A 55 -2.75 25.41 -10.48
CA ASP A 55 -2.75 23.93 -10.45
C ASP A 55 -1.56 23.31 -11.24
N PRO A 56 -0.31 23.70 -10.93
CA PRO A 56 0.85 23.37 -11.76
C PRO A 56 1.10 21.85 -11.87
N HIS A 57 0.55 21.08 -10.92
CA HIS A 57 0.69 19.63 -10.86
C HIS A 57 -0.54 18.87 -11.37
N GLN A 58 -1.60 19.57 -11.77
CA GLN A 58 -2.87 19.01 -12.21
C GLN A 58 -3.40 17.93 -11.25
N LEU A 59 -3.37 18.25 -9.95
CA LEU A 59 -3.72 17.32 -8.87
C LEU A 59 -5.18 17.45 -8.46
N VAL A 60 -5.82 18.57 -8.76
CA VAL A 60 -7.24 18.80 -8.48
C VAL A 60 -8.12 17.76 -9.18
N GLY A 61 -9.05 17.17 -8.44
CA GLY A 61 -9.92 16.07 -8.87
C GLY A 61 -9.28 14.69 -8.84
N LYS A 62 -8.05 14.55 -8.33
CA LYS A 62 -7.37 13.25 -8.20
C LYS A 62 -7.36 12.78 -6.74
N VAL A 63 -7.38 11.47 -6.59
CA VAL A 63 -7.19 10.80 -5.30
C VAL A 63 -5.76 10.28 -5.24
N LYS A 64 -5.04 10.63 -4.17
CA LYS A 64 -3.67 10.15 -3.94
C LYS A 64 -3.52 9.62 -2.52
N GLU A 65 -2.68 8.62 -2.33
CA GLU A 65 -2.40 8.10 -0.98
C GLU A 65 -1.58 9.10 -0.17
N VAL A 66 -1.83 9.15 1.13
CA VAL A 66 -1.14 10.07 2.06
C VAL A 66 0.38 9.88 1.96
N GLN A 67 0.85 8.63 1.91
CA GLN A 67 2.27 8.32 1.78
C GLN A 67 2.86 8.91 0.50
N THR A 68 2.21 8.70 -0.66
CA THR A 68 2.68 9.26 -1.93
C THR A 68 2.68 10.79 -1.92
N VAL A 69 1.71 11.43 -1.26
CA VAL A 69 1.68 12.89 -1.10
C VAL A 69 2.88 13.38 -0.29
N LEU A 70 3.19 12.68 0.80
CA LEU A 70 4.35 12.98 1.64
C LEU A 70 5.68 12.75 0.91
N GLU A 71 5.78 11.67 0.13
CA GLU A 71 6.95 11.35 -0.70
C GLU A 71 7.17 12.36 -1.83
N MET A 72 6.10 12.98 -2.34
CA MET A 72 6.20 14.08 -3.30
C MET A 72 6.71 15.39 -2.67
N GLY A 73 6.94 15.41 -1.35
CA GLY A 73 7.35 16.61 -0.62
C GLY A 73 6.20 17.55 -0.32
N ALA A 74 4.97 17.04 -0.29
CA ALA A 74 3.83 17.82 0.15
C ALA A 74 3.66 17.73 1.68
N GLU A 75 3.44 18.86 2.31
CA GLU A 75 3.07 18.98 3.72
C GLU A 75 1.56 18.87 3.84
N HIS A 76 1.10 17.78 4.46
CA HIS A 76 -0.31 17.55 4.74
C HIS A 76 -0.70 18.18 6.09
N TYR A 77 -1.66 19.10 6.05
CA TYR A 77 -2.18 19.84 7.19
C TYR A 77 -3.71 19.72 7.27
N MET A 78 -4.21 18.75 8.04
CA MET A 78 -5.65 18.48 8.18
C MET A 78 -6.36 18.32 6.82
N ASP A 79 -7.18 19.27 6.40
CA ASP A 79 -7.88 19.29 5.11
C ASP A 79 -7.14 20.10 4.04
N SER A 80 -5.90 20.50 4.29
CA SER A 80 -5.04 21.25 3.36
C SER A 80 -3.76 20.48 3.06
N VAL A 81 -3.27 20.54 1.82
CA VAL A 81 -1.97 20.00 1.40
C VAL A 81 -1.18 21.10 0.74
N ILE A 82 0.04 21.34 1.20
CA ILE A 82 0.96 22.33 0.64
C ILE A 82 2.09 21.59 -0.06
N LEU A 83 2.23 21.77 -1.36
CA LEU A 83 3.29 21.18 -2.18
C LEU A 83 4.17 22.30 -2.73
N GLY A 84 5.29 22.56 -2.06
CA GLY A 84 6.16 23.69 -2.39
C GLY A 84 5.44 25.02 -2.15
N ASP A 85 5.09 25.71 -3.24
CA ASP A 85 4.38 27.00 -3.22
C ASP A 85 2.87 26.86 -3.50
N ALA A 86 2.43 25.66 -3.89
CA ALA A 86 1.02 25.39 -4.17
C ALA A 86 0.31 24.83 -2.94
N ALA A 87 -0.92 25.28 -2.70
CA ALA A 87 -1.75 24.83 -1.59
C ALA A 87 -3.06 24.31 -2.17
N TYR A 88 -3.47 23.12 -1.72
CA TYR A 88 -4.64 22.43 -2.20
C TYR A 88 -5.57 22.12 -1.03
N GLN A 89 -6.86 22.37 -1.23
CA GLN A 89 -7.91 21.82 -0.39
C GLN A 89 -8.05 20.32 -0.69
N VAL A 90 -7.90 19.50 0.33
CA VAL A 90 -8.09 18.06 0.26
C VAL A 90 -9.21 17.60 1.18
N VAL A 91 -9.88 16.52 0.81
CA VAL A 91 -10.78 15.79 1.68
C VAL A 91 -10.09 14.50 2.10
N GLN A 92 -9.95 14.32 3.41
CA GLN A 92 -9.43 13.09 3.98
C GLN A 92 -10.43 11.95 3.80
N GLY A 93 -9.91 10.80 3.40
CA GLY A 93 -10.71 9.61 3.27
C GLY A 93 -9.87 8.36 3.13
N PHE A 94 -10.53 7.31 2.69
CA PHE A 94 -9.95 6.00 2.55
C PHE A 94 -10.32 5.45 1.18
N THR A 95 -9.33 4.83 0.53
CA THR A 95 -9.57 4.07 -0.68
C THR A 95 -9.71 2.60 -0.33
N GLY A 96 -10.85 2.02 -0.69
CA GLY A 96 -11.10 0.60 -0.60
C GLY A 96 -10.67 -0.12 -1.84
N VAL A 97 -9.86 -1.16 -1.66
CA VAL A 97 -9.63 -2.17 -2.67
C VAL A 97 -10.31 -3.46 -2.20
N PRO A 98 -11.24 -4.05 -2.97
CA PRO A 98 -11.85 -5.31 -2.58
C PRO A 98 -10.75 -6.35 -2.42
N ILE A 99 -10.63 -6.90 -1.21
CA ILE A 99 -9.78 -8.06 -0.98
C ILE A 99 -10.57 -9.28 -1.43
N PHE A 100 -10.43 -9.60 -2.72
CA PHE A 100 -10.52 -10.99 -3.08
C PHE A 100 -9.34 -11.64 -2.39
N GLU A 101 -9.56 -12.55 -1.45
CA GLU A 101 -8.47 -13.42 -1.01
C GLU A 101 -8.06 -14.24 -2.25
N PRO A 102 -6.93 -13.97 -2.95
CA PRO A 102 -6.33 -15.07 -3.66
C PRO A 102 -5.88 -16.02 -2.55
N ALA A 103 -6.34 -17.27 -2.57
CA ALA A 103 -5.76 -18.29 -1.72
C ALA A 103 -4.23 -18.18 -1.80
N THR A 104 -3.59 -17.72 -0.73
CA THR A 104 -2.13 -17.61 -0.55
C THR A 104 -1.33 -16.94 -1.68
N ALA A 105 -0.95 -15.68 -1.50
CA ALA A 105 0.25 -15.13 -2.14
C ALA A 105 1.23 -14.66 -1.04
N PRO A 106 2.32 -15.39 -0.77
CA PRO A 106 3.35 -14.91 0.15
C PRO A 106 4.00 -13.65 -0.43
N SER A 107 3.96 -12.56 0.34
CA SER A 107 4.69 -11.32 0.05
C SER A 107 6.16 -11.63 -0.25
N VAL A 108 6.54 -11.50 -1.52
CA VAL A 108 7.93 -11.63 -2.01
C VAL A 108 8.81 -10.41 -1.68
N SER A 109 8.42 -9.60 -0.70
CA SER A 109 9.27 -8.51 -0.18
C SER A 109 10.49 -8.99 0.61
N ASN A 110 10.64 -10.31 0.83
CA ASN A 110 11.79 -10.91 1.53
C ASN A 110 12.87 -11.51 0.62
N ILE A 111 12.80 -11.36 -0.72
CA ILE A 111 13.81 -11.95 -1.62
C ILE A 111 15.17 -11.23 -1.49
N SER A 112 15.20 -9.97 -1.08
CA SER A 112 16.45 -9.20 -0.95
C SER A 112 17.37 -9.66 0.19
N GLN A 113 16.91 -10.53 1.10
CA GLN A 113 17.71 -11.02 2.22
C GLN A 113 18.18 -12.47 2.08
N ALA A 114 17.67 -13.24 1.10
CA ALA A 114 18.05 -14.64 0.91
C ALA A 114 19.31 -14.84 0.04
N VAL A 115 19.69 -13.87 -0.80
CA VAL A 115 20.83 -14.03 -1.73
C VAL A 115 22.21 -13.79 -1.08
N LYS A 116 22.27 -13.27 0.15
CA LYS A 116 23.53 -12.79 0.76
C LYS A 116 24.14 -13.73 1.82
N LYS A 117 23.57 -14.93 2.02
CA LYS A 117 24.04 -15.89 3.04
C LYS A 117 24.45 -17.27 2.50
N GLN A 118 24.54 -17.47 1.19
CA GLN A 118 24.86 -18.78 0.61
C GLN A 118 25.95 -18.75 -0.47
N THR A 119 26.91 -17.83 -0.36
CA THR A 119 28.13 -17.85 -1.17
C THR A 119 29.31 -17.72 -0.20
N GLY A 120 29.78 -18.84 0.33
CA GLY A 120 30.90 -18.85 1.27
C GLY A 120 31.29 -20.19 1.87
N ASP A 121 30.54 -21.28 1.66
CA ASP A 121 30.86 -22.59 2.26
C ASP A 121 30.63 -23.78 1.30
N ALA A 122 30.38 -23.55 0.01
CA ALA A 122 30.09 -24.64 -0.95
C ALA A 122 31.35 -25.30 -1.53
N GLU A 123 32.51 -24.65 -1.48
CA GLU A 123 33.74 -25.12 -2.13
C GLU A 123 34.52 -26.15 -1.30
N GLN A 124 34.20 -26.31 0.00
CA GLN A 124 34.89 -27.25 0.88
C GLN A 124 34.21 -28.63 0.89
N ASP A 125 32.88 -28.68 0.93
CA ASP A 125 32.09 -29.91 0.89
C ASP A 125 32.31 -30.73 -0.40
N GLU A 126 32.41 -30.07 -1.55
CA GLU A 126 32.63 -30.77 -2.83
C GLU A 126 34.02 -31.42 -2.93
N ARG A 127 35.04 -30.84 -2.29
CA ARG A 127 36.40 -31.40 -2.27
C ARG A 127 36.51 -32.61 -1.34
N GLU A 128 35.78 -32.62 -0.22
CA GLU A 128 35.72 -33.77 0.68
C GLU A 128 34.94 -34.94 0.07
N LEU A 129 33.85 -34.67 -0.64
CA LEU A 129 33.09 -35.68 -1.38
C LEU A 129 33.92 -36.32 -2.52
N LEU A 130 34.73 -35.53 -3.23
CA LEU A 130 35.65 -36.04 -4.26
C LEU A 130 36.78 -36.89 -3.66
N ALA A 131 37.34 -36.49 -2.52
CA ALA A 131 38.40 -37.24 -1.85
C ALA A 131 37.93 -38.61 -1.37
N ASN A 132 36.71 -38.69 -0.81
CA ASN A 132 36.15 -39.94 -0.33
C ASN A 132 35.82 -40.91 -1.48
N PHE A 133 35.40 -40.41 -2.64
CA PHE A 133 35.09 -41.25 -3.80
C PHE A 133 36.33 -41.83 -4.49
N LEU A 134 37.46 -41.09 -4.51
CA LEU A 134 38.71 -41.62 -5.06
C LEU A 134 39.34 -42.70 -4.17
N LEU A 135 39.12 -42.65 -2.86
CA LEU A 135 39.70 -43.61 -1.91
C LEU A 135 38.93 -44.95 -1.87
N GLU A 136 37.65 -44.96 -2.24
CA GLU A 136 36.82 -46.18 -2.31
C GLU A 136 37.04 -47.00 -3.60
N LYS A 137 37.81 -46.47 -4.56
CA LYS A 137 38.08 -47.10 -5.86
C LYS A 137 39.53 -47.53 -6.08
N LEU A 138 40.35 -47.63 -5.02
CA LEU A 138 41.67 -48.27 -5.05
C LEU A 138 41.77 -49.44 -4.06
#